data_AF-A0AA47MA27-F1
#
_entry.id   AF-A0AA47MA27-F1
#
_cell.length_a   1.000
_cell.length_b   1.000
_cell.length_c   1.000
_cell.angle_alpha   90.00
_cell.angle_beta   90.00
_cell.angle_gamma   90.00
#
_symmetry.space_group_name_H-M   'P 1'
#
loop_
_entity.id
_entity.type
_entity.pdbx_description
1 polymer ?
#
loop_
_entity_poly.entity_id
_entity_poly.type
_entity_poly.pdbx_seq_one_letter_code
_entity_poly.pdbx_strand_id
1 'polypeptide(L)'
;MLLCCAVLGVTVANDLSWRTNITSAVGKAQQRLFYLRKLKRAKHPQGLMVNFYHCAVDCTRAEQEALHRVVKAAGRIIGKSLPEISTVFTSRCLHRVNNILQDQFHPAHHLFQRLPSGRRYRSIPSRTSRLTNSFYPQAIRLLNEQPAPHPTPNPSVT
;
A
#
# COMPACT_ATOMS: atom_id res chain seq x y z
N MET A 1 -18.41 -29.06 19.34
CA MET A 1 -19.28 -27.93 18.96
C MET A 1 -18.64 -26.66 19.49
N LEU A 2 -18.48 -25.66 18.61
CA LEU A 2 -18.35 -24.23 18.90
C LEU A 2 -17.12 -23.76 19.69
N LEU A 3 -16.05 -23.43 18.96
CA LEU A 3 -15.44 -22.10 19.10
C LEU A 3 -14.53 -21.75 17.90
N CYS A 4 -15.11 -21.67 16.70
CA CYS A 4 -14.44 -21.03 15.58
C CYS A 4 -14.67 -19.52 15.70
N CYS A 5 -13.93 -18.87 16.60
CA CYS A 5 -14.00 -17.42 16.81
C CYS A 5 -13.63 -16.70 15.53
N ALA A 6 -14.61 -16.06 14.90
CA ALA A 6 -14.43 -15.23 13.73
C ALA A 6 -13.87 -13.87 14.13
N VAL A 7 -12.54 -13.73 14.15
CA VAL A 7 -11.91 -12.42 14.16
C VAL A 7 -11.68 -12.03 12.70
N LEU A 8 -12.42 -11.02 12.23
CA LEU A 8 -12.21 -10.36 10.93
C LEU A 8 -12.41 -11.23 9.67
N GLY A 9 -13.24 -12.27 9.74
CA GLY A 9 -13.56 -13.12 8.58
C GLY A 9 -12.49 -14.14 8.19
N VAL A 10 -11.48 -14.32 9.04
CA VAL A 10 -10.45 -15.37 8.90
C VAL A 10 -10.81 -16.49 9.88
N THR A 11 -11.06 -17.69 9.37
CA THR A 11 -11.26 -18.86 10.25
C THR A 11 -9.90 -19.39 10.64
N VAL A 12 -9.48 -19.14 11.88
CA VAL A 12 -8.26 -19.72 12.44
C VAL A 12 -8.66 -21.08 13.00
N ALA A 13 -8.22 -22.15 12.35
CA ALA A 13 -8.40 -23.49 12.86
C ALA A 13 -7.53 -23.71 14.11
N ASN A 14 -7.93 -24.61 15.02
CA ASN A 14 -7.24 -24.87 16.29
C ASN A 14 -5.79 -25.37 16.11
N ASP A 15 -5.46 -25.87 14.92
CA ASP A 15 -4.12 -26.28 14.50
C ASP A 15 -3.33 -25.14 13.81
N LEU A 16 -3.84 -23.91 13.86
CA LEU A 16 -3.37 -22.76 13.08
C LEU A 16 -3.28 -23.04 11.57
N SER A 17 -3.97 -24.07 11.07
CA SER A 17 -3.91 -24.39 9.65
C SER A 17 -4.68 -23.35 8.84
N TRP A 18 -3.98 -22.76 7.86
CA TRP A 18 -4.57 -21.83 6.90
C TRP A 18 -5.44 -22.53 5.85
N ARG A 19 -5.58 -23.86 5.94
CA ARG A 19 -6.19 -24.71 4.91
C ARG A 19 -7.64 -24.30 4.62
N THR A 20 -8.42 -24.02 5.66
CA THR A 20 -9.83 -23.58 5.53
C THR A 20 -9.96 -22.22 4.84
N ASN A 21 -9.06 -21.28 5.13
CA ASN A 21 -9.03 -19.98 4.47
C ASN A 21 -8.60 -20.10 3.01
N ILE A 22 -7.56 -20.91 2.74
CA ILE A 22 -7.07 -21.16 1.39
C ILE A 22 -8.14 -21.86 0.54
N THR A 23 -8.82 -22.89 1.05
CA THR A 23 -9.88 -23.58 0.31
C THR A 23 -11.08 -22.67 0.04
N SER A 24 -11.46 -21.83 1.01
CA SER A 24 -12.51 -20.82 0.82
C SER A 24 -12.13 -19.80 -0.26
N ALA A 25 -10.89 -19.29 -0.23
CA ALA A 25 -10.38 -18.37 -1.25
C ALA A 25 -10.32 -19.01 -2.64
N VAL A 26 -9.85 -20.25 -2.74
CA VAL A 26 -9.83 -21.04 -3.98
C VAL A 26 -11.25 -21.27 -4.52
N GLY A 27 -12.21 -21.61 -3.67
CA GLY A 27 -13.62 -21.78 -4.07
C GLY A 27 -14.21 -20.51 -4.67
N LYS A 28 -13.99 -19.35 -4.04
CA LYS A 28 -14.41 -18.04 -4.57
C LYS A 28 -13.75 -17.71 -5.91
N ALA A 29 -12.45 -18.00 -6.06
CA ALA A 29 -11.73 -17.80 -7.32
C ALA A 29 -12.25 -18.71 -8.45
N GLN A 30 -12.52 -19.97 -8.14
CA GLN A 30 -13.11 -20.93 -9.08
C GLN A 30 -14.50 -20.50 -9.54
N GLN A 31 -15.34 -20.00 -8.62
CA GLN A 31 -16.66 -19.47 -8.95
C GLN A 31 -16.57 -18.27 -9.93
N ARG A 32 -15.68 -17.31 -9.65
CA ARG A 32 -15.43 -16.15 -10.54
C ARG A 32 -14.97 -16.60 -11.93
N LEU A 33 -14.06 -17.58 -12.00
CA LEU A 33 -13.57 -18.14 -13.25
C LEU A 33 -14.66 -18.88 -14.03
N PHE A 34 -15.57 -19.58 -13.35
CA PHE A 34 -16.70 -20.25 -13.96
C PHE A 34 -17.63 -19.26 -14.69
N TYR A 35 -17.97 -18.13 -14.05
CA TYR A 35 -18.78 -17.10 -14.69
C TYR A 35 -18.05 -16.42 -15.86
N LEU A 36 -16.74 -16.17 -15.74
CA LEU A 36 -15.95 -15.62 -16.84
C LEU A 36 -15.95 -16.56 -18.06
N ARG A 37 -15.85 -17.87 -17.85
CA ARG A 37 -15.97 -18.89 -18.91
C ARG A 37 -17.37 -18.87 -19.56
N LYS A 38 -18.43 -18.68 -18.76
CA LYS A 38 -19.80 -18.53 -19.30
C LYS A 38 -19.94 -17.27 -20.16
N LEU A 39 -19.41 -16.13 -19.72
CA LEU A 39 -19.42 -14.88 -20.49
C LEU A 39 -18.69 -15.03 -21.83
N LYS A 40 -17.55 -15.75 -21.83
CA LYS A 40 -16.81 -16.07 -23.06
C LYS A 40 -17.63 -16.94 -24.02
N ARG A 41 -18.35 -17.96 -23.52
CA ARG A 41 -19.23 -18.81 -24.34
C ARG A 41 -20.39 -18.03 -24.94
N ALA A 42 -20.92 -17.05 -24.21
CA ALA A 42 -21.96 -16.15 -24.68
C ALA A 42 -21.47 -15.07 -25.67
N LYS A 43 -20.18 -15.09 -26.06
CA LYS A 43 -19.54 -14.15 -27.00
C LYS A 43 -19.70 -12.67 -26.62
N HIS A 44 -19.68 -12.36 -25.33
CA HIS A 44 -19.66 -10.97 -24.88
C HIS A 44 -18.37 -10.25 -25.32
N PRO A 45 -18.40 -8.91 -25.47
CA PRO A 45 -17.22 -8.12 -25.79
C PRO A 45 -16.09 -8.31 -24.78
N GLN A 46 -14.85 -8.34 -25.26
CA GLN A 46 -13.67 -8.53 -24.42
C GLN A 46 -13.55 -7.50 -23.30
N GLY A 47 -13.87 -6.23 -23.58
CA GLY A 47 -13.86 -5.16 -22.57
C GLY A 47 -14.81 -5.43 -21.40
N LEU A 48 -15.98 -6.02 -21.65
CA LEU A 48 -16.94 -6.36 -20.60
C LEU A 48 -16.42 -7.51 -19.71
N MET A 49 -15.79 -8.51 -20.30
CA MET A 49 -15.17 -9.62 -19.55
C MET A 49 -13.98 -9.14 -18.71
N VAL A 50 -13.18 -8.22 -19.24
CA VAL A 50 -12.07 -7.57 -18.53
C VAL A 50 -12.61 -6.73 -17.37
N ASN A 51 -13.65 -5.92 -17.58
CA ASN A 51 -14.30 -5.15 -16.51
C ASN A 51 -14.93 -6.06 -15.44
N PHE A 52 -15.57 -7.16 -15.84
CA PHE A 52 -16.09 -8.14 -14.89
C PHE A 52 -14.98 -8.76 -14.03
N TYR A 53 -13.84 -9.11 -14.65
CA TYR A 53 -12.66 -9.60 -13.94
C TYR A 53 -12.08 -8.56 -12.98
N HIS A 54 -11.93 -7.31 -13.44
CA HIS A 54 -11.51 -6.19 -12.58
C HIS A 54 -12.47 -6.02 -11.42
N CYS A 55 -13.78 -5.89 -11.63
CA CYS A 55 -14.75 -5.82 -10.53
C CYS A 55 -14.69 -7.01 -9.56
N ALA A 56 -14.40 -8.22 -10.06
CA ALA A 56 -14.26 -9.40 -9.22
C ALA A 56 -12.96 -9.38 -8.38
N VAL A 57 -11.85 -8.86 -8.91
CA VAL A 57 -10.54 -8.74 -8.23
C VAL A 57 -10.50 -7.49 -7.33
N ASP A 58 -11.06 -6.39 -7.81
CA ASP A 58 -11.26 -5.10 -7.12
C ASP A 58 -12.33 -5.18 -6.02
N CYS A 59 -12.82 -6.38 -5.68
CA CYS A 59 -13.39 -6.66 -4.36
C CYS A 59 -12.42 -6.22 -3.23
N THR A 60 -11.12 -6.13 -3.52
CA THR A 60 -10.11 -5.46 -2.68
C THR A 60 -10.38 -3.97 -2.45
N ARG A 61 -10.97 -3.24 -3.42
CA ARG A 61 -11.41 -1.84 -3.25
C ARG A 61 -12.64 -1.76 -2.32
N ALA A 62 -13.57 -2.69 -2.43
CA ALA A 62 -14.68 -2.79 -1.48
C ALA A 62 -14.20 -3.13 -0.06
N GLU A 63 -13.15 -3.96 0.07
CA GLU A 63 -12.45 -4.25 1.33
C GLU A 63 -11.72 -3.00 1.86
N GLN A 64 -11.06 -2.22 1.01
CA GLN A 64 -10.45 -0.93 1.37
C GLN A 64 -11.50 0.07 1.87
N GLU A 65 -12.65 0.17 1.21
CA GLU A 65 -13.76 1.01 1.65
C GLU A 65 -14.36 0.53 2.97
N ALA A 66 -14.52 -0.78 3.15
CA ALA A 66 -14.95 -1.36 4.42
C ALA A 66 -13.97 -1.03 5.54
N LEU A 67 -12.68 -1.12 5.27
CA LEU A 67 -11.62 -0.78 6.20
C LEU A 67 -11.63 0.73 6.51
N HIS A 68 -11.85 1.59 5.51
CA HIS A 68 -12.03 3.02 5.71
C HIS A 68 -13.26 3.35 6.57
N ARG A 69 -14.38 2.63 6.40
CA ARG A 69 -15.56 2.74 7.27
C ARG A 69 -15.25 2.38 8.72
N VAL A 70 -14.45 1.33 8.95
CA VAL A 70 -13.99 0.95 10.30
C VAL A 70 -13.13 2.04 10.92
N VAL A 71 -12.16 2.59 10.17
CA VAL A 71 -11.31 3.71 10.64
C VAL A 71 -12.18 4.92 11.01
N LYS A 72 -13.18 5.26 10.19
CA LYS A 72 -14.10 6.36 10.47
C LYS A 72 -14.95 6.10 11.71
N ALA A 73 -15.45 4.88 11.89
CA ALA A 73 -16.20 4.50 13.09
C ALA A 73 -15.34 4.58 14.35
N ALA A 74 -14.11 4.06 14.30
CA ALA A 74 -13.15 4.17 15.40
C ALA A 74 -12.83 5.64 15.75
N GLY A 75 -12.66 6.50 14.73
CA GLY A 75 -12.45 7.92 14.94
C GLY A 75 -13.62 8.61 15.65
N ARG A 76 -14.87 8.23 15.33
CA ARG A 76 -16.06 8.73 16.06
C ARG A 76 -16.06 8.32 17.53
N ILE A 77 -15.71 7.06 17.83
CA ILE A 77 -15.65 6.54 19.20
C ILE A 77 -14.57 7.27 20.01
N ILE A 78 -13.39 7.48 19.41
CA ILE A 78 -12.26 8.17 20.05
C ILE A 78 -12.50 9.69 20.16
N GLY A 79 -13.41 10.25 19.36
CA GLY A 79 -13.66 11.69 19.30
C GLY A 79 -12.62 12.46 18.49
N LYS A 80 -11.83 11.79 17.64
CA LYS A 80 -10.82 12.41 16.75
C LYS A 80 -10.82 11.75 15.38
N SER A 81 -10.55 12.54 14.34
CA SER A 81 -10.33 11.99 12.99
C SER A 81 -9.06 11.12 12.99
N LEU A 82 -9.20 9.85 12.61
CA LEU A 82 -8.06 8.95 12.43
C LEU A 82 -7.50 9.08 11.01
N PRO A 83 -6.18 8.96 10.83
CA PRO A 83 -5.56 9.07 9.52
C PRO A 83 -5.96 7.90 8.61
N GLU A 84 -6.19 8.19 7.34
CA GLU A 84 -6.51 7.19 6.33
C GLU A 84 -5.32 6.25 6.12
N ILE A 85 -5.57 4.94 6.05
CA ILE A 85 -4.53 3.91 5.94
C ILE A 85 -3.56 4.14 4.77
N SER A 86 -4.05 4.67 3.66
CA SER A 86 -3.22 5.05 2.51
C SER A 86 -2.20 6.15 2.86
N THR A 87 -2.61 7.14 3.65
CA THR A 87 -1.80 8.30 4.05
C THR A 87 -0.86 8.00 5.23
N VAL A 88 -1.20 7.01 6.07
CA VAL A 88 -0.43 6.63 7.25
C VAL A 88 0.98 6.18 6.88
N PHE A 89 1.13 5.38 5.82
CA PHE A 89 2.44 4.94 5.35
C PHE A 89 3.29 6.14 4.93
N THR A 90 2.75 7.01 4.07
CA THR A 90 3.44 8.20 3.57
C THR A 90 3.87 9.13 4.70
N SER A 91 2.96 9.43 5.64
CA SER A 91 3.25 10.28 6.79
C SER A 91 4.38 9.73 7.67
N ARG A 92 4.31 8.44 8.05
CA ARG A 92 5.37 7.80 8.84
C ARG A 92 6.69 7.74 8.07
N CYS A 93 6.63 7.47 6.77
CA CYS A 93 7.81 7.39 5.92
C CYS A 93 8.52 8.76 5.89
N LEU A 94 7.79 9.83 5.59
CA LEU A 94 8.33 11.19 5.57
C LEU A 94 8.88 11.62 6.94
N HIS A 95 8.16 11.34 8.02
CA HIS A 95 8.66 11.64 9.37
C HIS A 95 10.00 10.95 9.67
N ARG A 96 10.09 9.64 9.38
CA ARG A 96 11.32 8.88 9.59
C ARG A 96 12.46 9.40 8.72
N VAL A 97 12.18 9.72 7.47
CA VAL A 97 13.18 10.26 6.53
C VAL A 97 13.67 11.63 6.98
N ASN A 98 12.78 12.50 7.44
CA ASN A 98 13.15 13.80 8.00
C ASN A 98 14.08 13.63 9.21
N ASN A 99 13.81 12.68 10.11
CA ASN A 99 14.72 12.42 11.23
C ASN A 99 16.11 11.96 10.76
N ILE A 100 16.20 11.14 9.70
CA ILE A 100 17.47 10.71 9.10
C ILE A 100 18.20 11.90 8.44
N LEU A 101 17.46 12.81 7.79
CA LEU A 101 18.04 13.99 7.15
C LEU A 101 18.55 15.02 8.16
N GLN A 102 17.93 15.12 9.33
CA GLN A 102 18.40 16.01 10.40
C GLN A 102 19.64 15.46 11.13
N ASP A 103 19.79 14.13 11.19
CA ASP A 103 20.94 13.48 11.83
C ASP A 103 22.05 13.19 10.81
N GLN A 104 23.08 14.03 10.81
CA GLN A 104 24.26 13.88 9.93
C GLN A 104 25.09 12.61 10.21
N PHE A 105 25.01 12.05 11.43
CA PHE A 105 25.73 10.84 11.81
C PHE A 105 24.92 9.57 11.59
N HIS A 106 23.70 9.70 11.08
CA HIS A 106 22.85 8.55 10.83
C HIS A 106 23.47 7.63 9.74
N PRO A 107 23.54 6.31 9.96
CA PRO A 107 24.21 5.39 9.04
C PRO A 107 23.60 5.42 7.63
N ALA A 108 22.31 5.69 7.50
CA ALA A 108 21.60 5.79 6.23
C ALA A 108 21.55 7.22 5.62
N HIS A 109 22.16 8.23 6.25
CA HIS A 109 22.12 9.61 5.77
C HIS A 109 22.67 9.73 4.34
N HIS A 110 23.77 9.01 4.06
CA HIS A 110 24.42 8.97 2.75
C HIS A 110 23.52 8.43 1.61
N LEU A 111 22.43 7.73 1.92
CA LEU A 111 21.50 7.24 0.90
C LEU A 111 20.59 8.36 0.35
N PHE A 112 20.45 9.46 1.09
CA PHE A 112 19.58 10.59 0.73
C PHE A 112 20.37 11.77 0.16
N GLN A 113 21.15 11.52 -0.88
CA GLN A 113 21.91 12.56 -1.56
C GLN A 113 21.07 13.27 -2.63
N ARG A 114 21.12 14.60 -2.66
CA ARG A 114 20.52 15.41 -3.73
C ARG A 114 21.39 15.37 -4.99
N LEU A 115 20.76 15.45 -6.15
CA LEU A 115 21.45 15.68 -7.42
C LEU A 115 22.08 17.09 -7.44
N PRO A 116 23.05 17.36 -8.33
CA PRO A 116 23.68 18.69 -8.45
C PRO A 116 22.70 19.84 -8.64
N SER A 117 21.54 19.58 -9.26
CA SER A 117 20.48 20.57 -9.43
C SER A 117 19.78 20.97 -8.11
N GLY A 118 20.02 20.24 -7.02
CA GLY A 118 19.30 20.36 -5.75
C GLY A 118 17.85 19.90 -5.82
N ARG A 119 17.20 19.84 -6.97
CA ARG A 119 15.74 19.66 -7.02
C ARG A 119 15.25 18.27 -6.61
N ARG A 120 16.08 17.24 -6.74
CA ARG A 120 15.69 15.83 -6.54
C ARG A 120 16.75 15.05 -5.80
N TYR A 121 16.32 14.04 -5.06
CA TYR A 121 17.16 13.02 -4.45
C TYR A 121 17.51 11.92 -5.45
N ARG A 122 18.70 11.36 -5.32
CA ARG A 122 19.22 10.28 -6.15
C ARG A 122 18.43 9.00 -5.88
N SER A 123 17.75 8.49 -6.91
CA SER A 123 16.98 7.25 -6.84
C SER A 123 17.89 6.02 -6.65
N ILE A 124 17.47 5.08 -5.80
CA ILE A 124 18.14 3.79 -5.62
C ILE A 124 17.66 2.82 -6.72
N PRO A 125 18.56 2.30 -7.56
CA PRO A 125 18.18 1.31 -8.57
C PRO A 125 17.67 0.04 -7.90
N SER A 126 16.50 -0.42 -8.32
CA SER A 126 15.86 -1.61 -7.74
C SER A 126 15.52 -2.60 -8.86
N ARG A 127 16.03 -3.83 -8.76
CA ARG A 127 15.78 -4.91 -9.74
C ARG A 127 14.61 -5.82 -9.37
N THR A 128 14.11 -5.71 -8.14
CA THR A 128 13.04 -6.55 -7.60
C THR A 128 11.95 -5.70 -6.97
N SER A 129 10.70 -6.16 -7.07
CA SER A 129 9.55 -5.52 -6.42
C SER A 129 9.74 -5.38 -4.90
N ARG A 130 10.36 -6.39 -4.27
CA ARG A 130 10.69 -6.36 -2.85
C ARG A 130 11.57 -5.18 -2.46
N LEU A 131 12.65 -4.92 -3.22
CA LEU A 131 13.53 -3.78 -2.94
C LEU A 131 12.81 -2.46 -3.26
N THR A 132 12.12 -2.39 -4.40
CA THR A 132 11.32 -1.22 -4.80
C THR A 132 10.30 -0.81 -3.73
N ASN A 133 9.71 -1.79 -3.04
CA ASN A 133 8.69 -1.56 -2.00
C ASN A 133 9.28 -1.46 -0.58
N SER A 134 10.60 -1.51 -0.44
CA SER A 134 11.26 -1.29 0.85
C SER A 134 11.32 0.20 1.20
N PHE A 135 11.65 0.49 2.46
CA PHE A 135 11.64 1.85 3.01
C PHE A 135 12.45 2.87 2.20
N TYR A 136 13.74 2.61 1.92
CA TYR A 136 14.62 3.64 1.34
C TYR A 136 14.24 4.05 -0.09
N PRO A 137 13.96 3.12 -1.04
CA PRO A 137 13.54 3.50 -2.38
C PRO A 137 12.19 4.21 -2.39
N GLN A 138 11.24 3.78 -1.54
CA GLN A 138 9.94 4.45 -1.40
C GLN A 138 10.07 5.84 -0.80
N ALA A 139 10.88 6.00 0.23
CA ALA A 139 11.17 7.29 0.85
C ALA A 139 11.70 8.32 -0.16
N ILE A 140 12.67 7.93 -0.99
CA ILE A 140 13.26 8.81 -2.02
C ILE A 140 12.21 9.19 -3.07
N ARG A 141 11.36 8.25 -3.48
CA ARG A 141 10.25 8.54 -4.40
C ARG A 141 9.29 9.56 -3.81
N LEU A 142 8.84 9.35 -2.57
CA LEU A 142 7.95 10.27 -1.88
C LEU A 142 8.56 11.67 -1.74
N LEU A 143 9.85 11.77 -1.40
CA LEU A 143 10.56 13.05 -1.34
C LEU A 143 10.62 13.75 -2.71
N ASN A 144 10.81 12.99 -3.78
CA ASN A 144 10.87 13.54 -5.14
C ASN A 144 9.50 13.95 -5.70
N GLU A 145 8.42 13.41 -5.14
CA GLU A 145 7.03 13.76 -5.46
C GLU A 145 6.56 15.03 -4.72
N GLN A 146 7.27 15.47 -3.68
CA GLN A 146 6.98 16.74 -3.01
C GLN A 146 7.45 17.94 -3.88
N PRO A 147 6.66 19.03 -3.96
CA PRO A 147 7.11 20.28 -4.56
C PRO A 147 8.37 20.75 -3.85
N ALA A 148 9.43 21.06 -4.59
CA ALA A 148 10.68 21.54 -3.99
C ALA A 148 10.39 22.82 -3.18
N PRO A 149 10.83 22.91 -1.91
CA PRO A 149 10.89 24.21 -1.26
C PRO A 149 11.83 25.11 -2.08
N HIS A 150 11.40 26.36 -2.27
CA HIS A 150 12.14 27.37 -3.02
C HIS A 150 13.62 27.38 -2.62
N PRO A 151 14.56 27.57 -3.58
CA PRO A 151 15.98 27.62 -3.26
C PRO A 151 16.24 28.78 -2.29
N THR A 152 16.70 28.48 -1.08
CA THR A 152 17.38 29.48 -0.26
C THR A 152 18.71 29.79 -0.94
N PRO A 153 19.07 31.07 -1.11
CA PRO A 153 20.31 31.45 -1.76
C PRO A 153 21.48 30.90 -0.95
N ASN A 154 22.42 30.22 -1.63
CA ASN A 154 23.68 29.77 -1.04
C ASN A 154 24.38 30.97 -0.38
N PRO A 155 24.92 30.84 0.84
CA PRO A 155 25.81 31.86 1.36
C PRO A 155 27.06 31.86 0.48
N SER A 156 27.29 32.98 -0.21
CA SER A 156 28.50 33.25 -0.96
C SER A 156 29.71 33.06 -0.05
N VAL A 157 30.63 32.20 -0.50
CA VAL A 157 31.97 32.10 0.05
C VAL A 157 32.59 33.49 0.03
N THR A 158 32.98 34.00 1.21
CA THR A 158 33.89 35.13 1.37
C THR A 158 35.13 34.62 2.09
#